data_AF-A0A1Z9LSB7-F1
#
_entry.id   AF-A0A1Z9LSB7-F1
#
_cell.length_a   1.000
_cell.length_b   1.000
_cell.length_c   1.000
_cell.angle_alpha   90.00
_cell.angle_beta   90.00
_cell.angle_gamma   90.00
#
_symmetry.space_group_name_H-M   'P 1'
#
loop_
_entity.id
_entity.type
_entity.pdbx_description
1 polymer ?
#
loop_
_entity_poly.entity_id
_entity_poly.type
_entity_poly.pdbx_seq_one_letter_code
_entity_poly.pdbx_strand_id
1 'polypeptide(L)' 'MVKKNACVFISGYGSNLRSLILSSRNHTFPVSIKLIVCNNKNAKGVLLAKKNSIPCLIVNT' A
#
# COMPACT_ATOMS: atom_id res chain seq x y z
N MET A 1 21.04 0.08 4.64
CA MET A 1 20.06 -0.12 5.73
C MET A 1 19.00 -1.12 5.28
N VAL A 2 18.66 -2.12 6.08
CA VAL A 2 17.61 -3.08 5.74
C VAL A 2 16.25 -2.43 5.98
N LYS A 3 15.38 -2.39 4.97
CA LYS A 3 14.03 -1.82 5.09
C LYS A 3 13.13 -2.73 5.92
N LYS A 4 12.27 -2.16 6.75
CA LYS A 4 11.24 -2.90 7.48
C LYS A 4 10.05 -3.17 6.57
N ASN A 5 9.56 -4.40 6.57
CA ASN A 5 8.34 -4.74 5.84
C ASN A 5 7.14 -4.11 6.57
N ALA A 6 6.25 -3.46 5.82
CA ALA A 6 5.03 -2.89 6.37
C ALA A 6 3.80 -3.29 5.56
N CYS A 7 2.67 -3.28 6.28
CA CYS A 7 1.33 -3.39 5.73
C CYS A 7 0.61 -2.05 5.88
N VAL A 8 -0.16 -1.64 4.89
CA VAL A 8 -0.93 -0.38 4.92
C VAL A 8 -2.41 -0.68 4.79
N PHE A 9 -3.21 -0.14 5.71
CA PHE A 9 -4.67 -0.28 5.71
C PHE A 9 -5.29 0.92 5.00
N ILE A 10 -6.23 0.65 4.09
CA ILE A 10 -6.93 1.68 3.31
C ILE A 10 -8.43 1.37 3.23
N SER A 11 -9.23 2.39 2.93
CA SER A 11 -10.68 2.24 2.72
C SER A 11 -11.22 2.98 1.48
N GLY A 12 -10.37 3.78 0.82
CA GLY A 12 -10.82 4.71 -0.22
C GLY A 12 -9.76 5.06 -1.27
N TYR A 13 -9.64 6.34 -1.62
CA TYR A 13 -8.88 6.79 -2.80
C TYR A 13 -7.39 6.39 -2.78
N GLY A 14 -6.77 6.39 -1.60
CA GLY A 14 -5.37 5.98 -1.43
C GLY A 14 -4.34 7.04 -1.83
N SER A 15 -4.65 8.34 -1.71
CA SER A 15 -3.66 9.42 -1.92
C SER A 15 -2.45 9.28 -0.99
N ASN A 16 -2.67 8.98 0.30
CA ASN A 16 -1.60 8.68 1.26
C ASN A 16 -0.82 7.42 0.87
N LEU A 17 -1.51 6.36 0.43
CA LEU A 17 -0.87 5.15 -0.06
C LEU A 17 0.03 5.44 -1.27
N ARG A 18 -0.39 6.32 -2.19
CA ARG A 18 0.42 6.74 -3.34
C ARG A 18 1.70 7.43 -2.88
N SER A 19 1.61 8.36 -1.93
CA SER A 19 2.79 9.02 -1.37
C SER A 19 3.73 8.00 -0.72
N LEU A 20 3.20 7.11 0.12
CA LEU A 20 3.98 6.08 0.80
C LEU A 20 4.67 5.09 -0.17
N ILE A 21 3.97 4.64 -1.22
CA ILE A 21 4.56 3.76 -2.24
C ILE A 21 5.72 4.48 -2.94
N LEU A 22 5.53 5.74 -3.34
CA LEU A 22 6.57 6.52 -4.01
C LEU A 22 7.78 6.73 -3.08
N SER A 23 7.55 7.17 -1.85
CA SER A 23 8.61 7.34 -0.85
C SER A 23 9.33 6.04 -0.53
N SER A 24 8.62 4.90 -0.46
CA SER A 24 9.21 3.60 -0.14
C SER A 24 10.22 3.09 -1.16
N ARG A 25 10.24 3.65 -2.38
CA ARG A 25 11.25 3.35 -3.40
C ARG A 25 12.60 4.00 -3.10
N ASN A 26 12.62 5.13 -2.38
CA ASN A 26 13.87 5.78 -1.99
C ASN A 26 14.68 4.85 -1.07
N HIS A 27 15.99 4.74 -1.32
CA HIS A 27 16.91 3.89 -0.54
C HIS A 27 17.02 4.33 0.93
N THR A 28 16.83 5.61 1.24
CA THR A 28 16.87 6.14 2.60
C THR A 28 15.57 5.91 3.37
N PHE A 29 14.47 5.60 2.67
CA PHE A 29 13.18 5.39 3.32
C PHE A 29 13.20 4.07 4.11
N PRO A 30 12.74 4.07 5.38
CA PRO A 30 12.96 2.94 6.28
C PRO A 30 12.06 1.73 5.99
N VAL A 31 11.03 1.88 5.14
CA VAL A 31 9.95 0.90 4.99
C VAL A 31 9.83 0.40 3.55
N SER A 32 9.54 -0.90 3.40
CA SER A 32 9.08 -1.53 2.17
C SER A 32 7.64 -2.01 2.35
N ILE A 33 6.72 -1.51 1.53
CA ILE A 33 5.30 -1.89 1.60
C ILE A 33 5.13 -3.22 0.87
N LYS A 34 4.76 -4.27 1.63
CA LYS A 34 4.65 -5.64 1.12
C LYS A 34 3.20 -6.13 1.01
N LEU A 35 2.28 -5.48 1.73
CA LEU A 35 0.87 -5.83 1.75
C LEU A 35 0.03 -4.57 1.90
N ILE A 36 -1.13 -4.57 1.26
CA ILE A 36 -2.19 -3.60 1.48
C ILE A 36 -3.44 -4.35 1.93
N VAL A 37 -4.12 -3.85 2.95
CA VAL A 37 -5.40 -4.38 3.41
C VAL A 37 -6.47 -3.34 3.14
N CYS A 38 -7.58 -3.75 2.54
CA CYS A 38 -8.69 -2.85 2.25
C CYS A 38 -10.04 -3.44 2.66
N ASN A 39 -10.87 -2.62 3.29
CA ASN A 39 -12.23 -3.00 3.64
C ASN A 39 -13.25 -2.74 2.52
N ASN A 40 -12.85 -2.10 1.42
CA ASN A 40 -13.73 -1.75 0.31
C ASN A 40 -13.14 -2.21 -1.03
N LYS A 41 -13.74 -3.24 -1.63
CA LYS A 41 -13.32 -3.79 -2.94
C LYS A 41 -13.31 -2.77 -4.09
N ASN A 42 -14.13 -1.72 -3.99
CA ASN A 42 -14.28 -0.69 -5.01
C ASN A 42 -13.35 0.53 -4.78
N ALA A 43 -12.54 0.51 -3.73
CA ALA A 43 -11.64 1.60 -3.42
C ALA A 43 -10.57 1.79 -4.53
N LYS A 44 -10.37 3.03 -4.99
CA LYS A 44 -9.33 3.35 -5.98
C LYS A 44 -7.91 3.01 -5.50
N GLY A 45 -7.69 2.96 -4.18
CA GLY A 45 -6.44 2.48 -3.59
C GLY A 45 -6.12 1.01 -3.92
N VAL A 46 -7.12 0.16 -4.18
CA VAL A 46 -6.91 -1.24 -4.63
C VAL A 46 -6.32 -1.27 -6.04
N LEU A 47 -6.77 -0.39 -6.94
CA LEU A 47 -6.18 -0.25 -8.27
C LEU A 47 -4.73 0.23 -8.19
N LEU A 48 -4.45 1.16 -7.27
CA LEU A 48 -3.10 1.65 -7.03
C LEU A 48 -2.16 0.53 -6.54
N ALA A 49 -2.63 -0.34 -5.64
CA ALA A 49 -1.90 -1.52 -5.18
C ALA A 49 -1.53 -2.44 -6.35
N LYS A 50 -2.53 -2.80 -7.18
CA LYS A 50 -2.35 -3.65 -8.37
C LYS A 50 -1.36 -3.06 -9.36
N LYS A 51 -1.47 -1.76 -9.67
CA LYS A 51 -0.54 -1.04 -10.57
C LYS A 51 0.91 -1.05 -10.11
N ASN A 52 1.16 -1.22 -8.80
CA ASN A 52 2.49 -1.29 -8.22
C ASN A 52 2.91 -2.72 -7.85
N SER A 53 2.16 -3.73 -8.28
CA SER A 53 2.41 -5.14 -7.98
C SER A 53 2.53 -5.45 -6.48
N ILE A 54 1.78 -4.71 -5.65
CA ILE A 54 1.69 -4.97 -4.21
C ILE A 54 0.42 -5.79 -3.96
N PRO A 55 0.52 -6.96 -3.31
CA PRO A 55 -0.64 -7.75 -2.91
C PRO A 55 -1.65 -6.91 -2.11
N CYS A 56 -2.93 -7.05 -2.44
CA CYS A 56 -4.02 -6.37 -1.75
C CYS A 56 -5.02 -7.41 -1.24
N LEU A 57 -5.17 -7.49 0.08
CA LEU A 57 -6.15 -8.34 0.75
C LEU A 57 -7.42 -7.53 1.00
N ILE A 58 -8.56 -8.01 0.50
CA ILE A 58 -9.87 -7.43 0.80
C ILE A 58 -10.47 -8.15 1.99
N VAL A 59 -10.77 -7.41 3.06
CA VAL A 59 -11.39 -7.96 4.28
C VAL A 59 -12.70 -7.22 4.52
N ASN A 60 -13.82 -7.92 4.39
CA ASN A 60 -15.15 -7.35 4.62
C ASN A 60 -15.47 -7.47 6.12
N THR A 61 -15.04 -6.49 6.91
CA THR A 61 -15.40 -6.32 8.33
C THR A 61 -16.63 -5.46 8.48
#